data_AF-A0A8C4PGQ1-F1
#
_entry.id   AF-A0A8C4PGQ1-F1
#
_cell.length_a   1.000
_cell.length_b   1.000
_cell.length_c   1.000
_cell.angle_alpha   90.00
_cell.angle_beta   90.00
_cell.angle_gamma   90.00
#
_symmetry.space_group_name_H-M   'P 1'
#
loop_
_entity.id
_entity.type
_entity.pdbx_description
1 polymer ?
#
loop_
_entity_poly.entity_id
_entity_poly.type
_entity_poly.pdbx_seq_one_letter_code
_entity_poly.pdbx_strand_id
1 'polypeptide(L)'
;MMMTACDLSAITKPWEVQSKVALLVAAEFWEQGDLERSVLQQNPIPMMDRNKADELPKLQVGFIDFVCTFVYKEFSRFHEEITPMLDGITNNRKEWKALADEYDAKMKVLEEEKQNQQGGKQAAAGNQPGRSAGPGGGAPASKSCCIQ
;
A
#
# COMPACT_ATOMS: atom_id res chain seq x y z
N MET A 1 -23.51 8.71 18.83
CA MET A 1 -22.95 8.63 17.46
C MET A 1 -22.82 9.98 16.75
N MET A 2 -23.58 11.03 17.12
CA MET A 2 -23.53 12.32 16.42
C MET A 2 -22.16 13.01 16.53
N MET A 3 -21.54 13.01 17.72
CA MET A 3 -20.21 13.61 17.91
C MET A 3 -19.15 12.99 16.99
N THR A 4 -19.09 11.66 16.90
CA THR A 4 -18.19 10.94 15.99
C THR A 4 -18.48 11.24 14.52
N ALA A 5 -19.75 11.35 14.12
CA ALA A 5 -20.11 11.73 12.77
C ALA A 5 -19.71 13.17 12.44
N CYS A 6 -19.76 14.09 13.40
CA CYS A 6 -19.29 15.46 13.20
C CYS A 6 -17.77 15.52 13.04
N ASP A 7 -17.04 14.75 13.86
CA ASP A 7 -15.57 14.66 13.82
C ASP A 7 -15.07 14.18 12.44
N LEU A 8 -15.76 13.20 11.86
CA LEU A 8 -15.41 12.64 10.55
C LEU A 8 -16.01 13.42 9.36
N SER A 9 -16.68 14.56 9.57
CA SER A 9 -17.47 15.22 8.53
C SER A 9 -16.68 15.81 7.37
N ALA A 10 -15.36 15.92 7.47
CA ALA A 10 -14.52 16.32 6.34
C ALA A 10 -14.63 15.35 5.15
N ILE A 11 -14.90 14.07 5.41
CA ILE A 11 -15.03 13.03 4.37
C ILE A 11 -16.29 13.18 3.50
N THR A 12 -17.26 13.99 3.92
CA THR A 12 -18.53 14.21 3.22
C THR A 12 -18.50 15.44 2.32
N LYS A 13 -17.42 16.23 2.36
CA LYS A 13 -17.28 17.46 1.59
C LYS A 13 -16.96 17.15 0.11
N PRO A 14 -17.19 18.09 -0.81
CA PRO A 14 -16.80 17.93 -2.21
C PRO A 14 -15.32 17.53 -2.35
N TRP A 15 -15.02 16.81 -3.43
CA TRP A 15 -13.72 16.21 -3.71
C TRP A 15 -12.55 17.20 -3.57
N GLU A 16 -12.72 18.42 -4.06
CA GLU A 16 -11.73 19.50 -4.08
C GLU A 16 -11.33 19.96 -2.68
N VAL A 17 -12.21 19.75 -1.70
CA VAL A 17 -11.97 20.03 -0.29
C VAL A 17 -11.47 18.78 0.41
N GLN A 18 -12.15 17.65 0.22
CA GLN A 18 -11.84 16.41 0.92
C GLN A 18 -10.44 15.89 0.58
N SER A 19 -10.04 15.93 -0.69
CA SER A 19 -8.69 15.53 -1.13
C SER A 19 -7.59 16.33 -0.44
N LYS A 20 -7.77 17.65 -0.29
CA LYS A 20 -6.82 18.52 0.42
C LYS A 20 -6.72 18.17 1.90
N VAL A 21 -7.87 17.94 2.55
CA VAL A 21 -7.89 17.52 3.96
C VAL A 21 -7.19 16.17 4.14
N ALA A 22 -7.43 15.21 3.25
CA ALA A 22 -6.76 13.91 3.29
C ALA A 22 -5.23 14.03 3.18
N LEU A 23 -4.73 14.94 2.33
CA LEU A 23 -3.30 15.20 2.19
C LEU A 23 -2.69 15.86 3.45
N LEU A 24 -3.41 16.79 4.09
CA LEU A 24 -2.96 17.41 5.34
C LEU A 24 -2.87 16.37 6.46
N VAL A 25 -3.89 15.51 6.61
CA VAL A 25 -3.89 14.43 7.60
C VAL A 25 -2.78 13.41 7.31
N ALA A 26 -2.55 13.06 6.03
CA ALA A 26 -1.45 12.18 5.65
C ALA A 26 -0.08 12.80 5.99
N ALA A 27 0.09 14.10 5.75
CA ALA A 27 1.32 14.82 6.10
C ALA A 27 1.58 14.76 7.62
N GLU A 28 0.56 14.97 8.45
CA GLU A 28 0.67 14.82 9.91
C GLU A 28 1.07 13.39 10.32
N PHE A 29 0.47 12.36 9.70
CA PHE A 29 0.86 10.97 9.96
C PHE A 29 2.30 10.66 9.56
N TRP A 30 2.79 11.23 8.46
CA TRP A 30 4.17 11.05 8.03
C TRP A 30 5.15 11.75 8.96
N GLU A 31 4.84 12.97 9.40
CA GLU A 31 5.67 13.68 10.39
C GLU A 31 5.74 12.90 11.71
N GLN A 32 4.61 12.33 12.16
CA GLN A 32 4.61 11.44 13.31
C GLN A 32 5.47 10.19 13.07
N GLY A 33 5.33 9.52 11.92
CA GLY A 33 6.14 8.35 11.58
C GLY A 33 7.64 8.64 11.50
N ASP A 34 8.02 9.83 11.04
CA ASP A 34 9.41 10.29 11.02
C ASP A 34 9.95 10.51 12.45
N LEU A 35 9.11 11.04 13.35
CA LEU A 35 9.45 11.16 14.77
C LEU A 35 9.61 9.79 15.44
N GLU A 36 8.70 8.85 15.20
CA GLU A 36 8.79 7.48 15.73
C GLU A 36 10.08 6.79 15.27
N ARG A 37 10.44 6.97 13.99
CA ARG A 37 11.68 6.41 13.44
C ARG A 37 12.94 7.02 14.04
N SER A 38 12.97 8.36 14.20
CA SER A 38 14.16 9.08 14.66
C SER A 38 14.36 9.02 16.18
N VAL A 39 13.28 9.11 16.96
CA VAL A 39 13.33 9.17 18.43
C VAL A 39 13.24 7.79 19.07
N LEU A 40 12.33 6.94 18.60
CA LEU A 40 12.06 5.63 19.19
C LEU A 40 12.78 4.47 18.48
N GLN A 41 13.37 4.73 17.31
CA GLN A 41 14.07 3.73 16.47
C GLN A 41 13.14 2.58 16.06
N GLN A 42 11.85 2.88 15.88
CA GLN A 42 10.84 1.93 15.45
C GLN A 42 10.51 2.13 13.96
N ASN A 43 10.08 1.05 13.30
CA ASN A 43 9.55 1.17 11.95
C ASN A 43 8.07 1.55 12.03
N PRO A 44 7.66 2.71 11.46
CA PRO A 44 6.27 3.12 11.46
C PRO A 44 5.40 2.17 10.63
N ILE A 45 4.12 2.11 10.94
CA ILE A 45 3.13 1.37 10.14
C ILE A 45 3.00 1.99 8.75
N PRO A 46 2.53 1.25 7.73
CA PRO A 46 2.44 1.75 6.35
C PRO A 46 1.71 3.09 6.19
N MET A 47 0.67 3.34 6.98
CA MET A 47 -0.09 4.61 6.94
C MET A 47 0.74 5.83 7.36
N MET A 48 1.78 5.62 8.16
CA MET A 48 2.68 6.67 8.67
C MET A 48 4.03 6.69 7.93
N ASP A 49 4.24 5.82 6.95
CA ASP A 49 5.48 5.80 6.16
C ASP A 49 5.33 6.67 4.91
N ARG A 50 6.07 7.79 4.87
CA ARG A 50 6.11 8.70 3.73
C ARG A 50 6.52 8.02 2.41
N ASN A 51 7.30 6.94 2.47
CA ASN A 51 7.72 6.18 1.29
C ASN A 51 6.59 5.36 0.66
N LYS A 52 5.45 5.27 1.34
CA LYS A 52 4.23 4.59 0.88
C LYS A 52 3.09 5.56 0.59
N ALA A 53 3.41 6.82 0.32
CA ALA A 53 2.42 7.85 0.01
C ALA A 53 1.50 7.46 -1.15
N ASP A 54 2.00 6.71 -2.13
CA ASP A 54 1.21 6.24 -3.28
C ASP A 54 0.11 5.22 -2.90
N GLU A 55 0.20 4.60 -1.72
CA GLU A 55 -0.85 3.70 -1.19
C GLU A 55 -2.02 4.48 -0.54
N LEU A 56 -1.90 5.81 -0.37
CA LEU A 56 -2.92 6.66 0.27
C LEU A 56 -4.33 6.48 -0.31
N PRO A 57 -4.54 6.40 -1.64
CA PRO A 57 -5.87 6.19 -2.19
C PRO A 57 -6.54 4.91 -1.68
N LYS A 58 -5.79 3.81 -1.62
CA LYS A 58 -6.29 2.52 -1.14
C LYS A 58 -6.64 2.57 0.35
N LEU A 59 -5.82 3.26 1.15
CA LEU A 59 -6.08 3.48 2.57
C LEU A 59 -7.36 4.31 2.79
N GLN A 60 -7.58 5.36 2.01
CA GLN A 60 -8.79 6.19 2.06
C GLN A 60 -10.05 5.40 1.68
N VAL A 61 -10.01 4.55 0.65
CA VAL A 61 -11.13 3.65 0.31
C VAL A 61 -11.47 2.75 1.50
N GLY A 62 -10.45 2.11 2.11
CA GLY A 62 -10.64 1.27 3.28
C GLY A 62 -11.27 2.04 4.45
N PHE A 63 -10.78 3.24 4.76
CA PHE A 63 -11.32 4.08 5.81
C PHE A 63 -12.80 4.44 5.57
N ILE A 64 -13.15 4.83 4.34
CA ILE A 64 -14.53 5.13 3.96
C ILE A 64 -15.44 3.91 4.13
N ASP A 65 -14.98 2.73 3.69
CA ASP A 65 -15.79 1.49 3.74
C ASP A 65 -16.01 1.00 5.16
N PHE A 66 -14.95 0.95 5.98
CA PHE A 66 -14.99 0.35 7.31
C PHE A 66 -15.54 1.30 8.38
N VAL A 67 -15.32 2.61 8.25
CA VAL A 67 -15.68 3.59 9.30
C VAL A 67 -16.83 4.48 8.85
N CYS A 68 -16.65 5.23 7.75
CA CYS A 68 -17.58 6.31 7.40
C CYS A 68 -18.93 5.80 6.87
N THR A 69 -18.91 4.79 6.00
CA THR A 69 -20.11 4.31 5.30
C THR A 69 -21.17 3.83 6.28
N PHE A 70 -20.78 3.06 7.31
CA PHE A 70 -21.72 2.58 8.33
C PHE A 70 -22.38 3.74 9.07
N VAL A 71 -21.58 4.70 9.54
CA VAL A 71 -22.07 5.85 10.32
C VAL A 71 -23.10 6.65 9.52
N TYR A 72 -22.76 7.09 8.31
CA TYR A 72 -23.64 7.96 7.53
C TYR A 72 -24.82 7.23 6.87
N LYS A 73 -24.68 5.93 6.58
CA LYS A 73 -25.81 5.10 6.15
C LYS A 73 -26.86 5.02 7.25
N GLU A 74 -26.46 4.74 8.48
CA GLU A 74 -27.40 4.71 9.60
C GLU A 74 -28.01 6.09 9.84
N PHE A 75 -27.23 7.17 9.83
CA PHE A 75 -27.78 8.52 9.97
C PHE A 75 -28.81 8.87 8.88
N SER A 76 -28.55 8.54 7.62
CA SER A 76 -29.51 8.76 6.53
C SER A 76 -30.80 7.96 6.70
N ARG A 77 -30.73 6.78 7.32
CA ARG A 77 -31.90 5.94 7.61
C ARG A 77 -32.77 6.54 8.72
N PHE A 78 -32.17 7.25 9.68
CA PHE A 78 -32.91 7.92 10.75
C PHE A 78 -33.45 9.30 10.34
N HIS A 79 -32.70 10.03 9.51
CA HIS A 79 -33.03 11.38 9.04
C HIS A 79 -32.68 11.51 7.55
N GLU A 80 -33.70 11.57 6.69
CA GLU A 80 -33.53 11.66 5.24
C GLU A 80 -32.75 12.91 4.82
N GLU A 81 -32.77 13.96 5.64
CA GLU A 81 -32.02 15.21 5.43
C GLU A 81 -30.49 15.02 5.46
N ILE A 82 -30.00 13.89 5.97
CA ILE A 82 -28.57 13.55 6.01
C ILE A 82 -28.11 12.81 4.73
N THR A 83 -29.03 12.37 3.87
CA THR A 83 -28.72 11.68 2.61
C THR A 83 -27.66 12.39 1.74
N PRO A 84 -27.64 13.73 1.61
CA PRO A 84 -26.59 14.41 0.85
C PRO A 84 -25.16 14.15 1.36
N MET A 85 -24.99 13.92 2.68
CA MET A 85 -23.69 13.59 3.24
C MET A 85 -23.26 12.15 2.88
N LEU A 86 -24.21 11.21 2.82
CA LEU A 86 -23.97 9.84 2.36
C LEU A 86 -23.63 9.81 0.86
N ASP A 87 -24.31 10.62 0.06
CA ASP A 87 -24.00 10.77 -1.37
C ASP A 87 -22.59 11.35 -1.56
N GLY A 88 -22.22 12.36 -0.77
CA GLY A 88 -20.87 12.93 -0.75
C GLY A 88 -19.79 11.86 -0.48
N ILE A 89 -20.01 11.01 0.52
CA ILE A 89 -19.10 9.87 0.82
C ILE A 89 -19.02 8.91 -0.35
N THR A 90 -20.17 8.55 -0.93
CA THR A 90 -20.23 7.59 -2.04
C THR A 90 -19.50 8.12 -3.27
N ASN A 91 -19.57 9.43 -3.52
CA ASN A 91 -18.82 10.07 -4.60
C ASN A 91 -17.32 10.12 -4.32
N ASN A 92 -16.90 10.57 -3.13
CA ASN A 92 -15.49 10.59 -2.75
C ASN A 92 -14.86 9.19 -2.78
N ARG A 93 -15.61 8.16 -2.37
CA ARG A 93 -15.16 6.76 -2.48
C ARG A 93 -14.85 6.37 -3.93
N LYS A 94 -15.68 6.79 -4.90
CA LYS A 94 -15.46 6.48 -6.33
C LYS A 94 -14.19 7.15 -6.83
N GLU A 95 -13.97 8.42 -6.49
CA GLU A 95 -12.76 9.16 -6.86
C GLU A 95 -11.50 8.49 -6.28
N TRP A 96 -11.50 8.17 -4.98
CA TRP A 96 -10.39 7.45 -4.35
C TRP A 96 -10.16 6.06 -4.97
N LYS A 97 -11.24 5.35 -5.31
CA LYS A 97 -11.12 4.04 -5.96
C LYS A 97 -10.52 4.14 -7.35
N ALA A 98 -10.88 5.17 -8.13
CA ALA A 98 -10.29 5.41 -9.45
C ALA A 98 -8.77 5.67 -9.33
N LEU A 99 -8.33 6.48 -8.37
CA LEU A 99 -6.91 6.72 -8.10
C LEU A 99 -6.18 5.45 -7.63
N ALA A 100 -6.81 4.65 -6.77
CA ALA A 100 -6.25 3.37 -6.33
C ALA A 100 -6.09 2.39 -7.49
N ASP A 101 -7.07 2.33 -8.39
CA ASP A 101 -7.03 1.46 -9.57
C ASP A 101 -5.95 1.90 -10.58
N GLU A 102 -5.77 3.21 -10.77
CA GLU A 102 -4.70 3.75 -11.59
C GLU A 102 -3.32 3.36 -11.02
N TYR A 103 -3.14 3.46 -9.71
CA TYR A 103 -1.91 3.03 -9.03
C TYR A 103 -1.67 1.53 -9.17
N ASP A 104 -2.68 0.70 -8.89
CA ASP A 104 -2.56 -0.76 -9.02
C ASP A 104 -2.22 -1.19 -10.46
N ALA A 105 -2.77 -0.50 -11.46
CA ALA A 105 -2.43 -0.74 -12.87
C ALA A 105 -0.97 -0.38 -13.18
N LYS A 106 -0.49 0.78 -12.71
CA LYS A 106 0.93 1.18 -12.88
C LYS A 106 1.87 0.19 -12.22
N MET A 107 1.56 -0.29 -11.02
CA MET A 107 2.38 -1.25 -10.29
C MET A 107 2.48 -2.59 -11.00
N LYS A 108 1.37 -3.11 -11.56
CA LYS A 108 1.37 -4.35 -12.34
C LYS A 108 2.28 -4.28 -13.56
N VAL A 109 2.23 -3.17 -14.31
CA VAL A 109 3.12 -2.95 -15.48
C VAL A 109 4.58 -2.97 -15.05
N LEU A 110 4.93 -2.27 -13.97
CA LEU A 110 6.30 -2.24 -13.44
C LEU A 110 6.79 -3.62 -12.95
N GLU A 111 5.90 -4.44 -12.38
CA GLU A 111 6.23 -5.81 -11.96
C GLU A 111 6.47 -6.73 -13.16
N GLU A 112 5.63 -6.66 -14.19
CA GLU A 112 5.79 -7.42 -15.44
C GLU A 112 7.08 -7.04 -16.17
N GLU A 113 7.42 -5.75 -16.23
CA GLU A 113 8.70 -5.27 -16.80
C GLU A 113 9.91 -5.81 -16.02
N LYS A 114 9.85 -5.80 -14.69
CA LYS A 114 10.92 -6.35 -13.83
C LYS A 114 11.09 -7.86 -14.03
N GLN A 115 9.99 -8.60 -14.16
CA GLN A 115 10.01 -10.05 -14.41
C GLN A 115 10.63 -10.36 -15.78
N ASN A 116 10.26 -9.62 -16.82
CA ASN A 116 10.83 -9.76 -18.16
C ASN A 116 12.34 -9.45 -18.20
N GLN A 117 12.80 -8.44 -17.45
CA GLN A 117 14.22 -8.11 -17.33
C GLN A 117 15.03 -9.15 -16.53
N GLN A 118 14.43 -9.78 -15.52
CA GLN A 118 15.08 -10.84 -14.74
C GLN A 118 15.14 -12.17 -15.51
N GLY A 119 14.11 -12.52 -16.28
CA GLY A 119 14.10 -13.68 -17.17
C GLY A 119 15.17 -13.62 -18.28
N GLY A 120 15.42 -12.43 -18.83
CA GLY A 120 16.48 -12.21 -19.83
C GLY A 120 17.91 -12.41 -19.30
N LYS A 121 18.15 -12.15 -18.02
CA LYS A 121 19.48 -12.33 -17.39
C LYS A 121 19.81 -13.80 -17.09
N GLN A 122 18.81 -14.67 -16.88
CA GLN A 122 19.03 -16.11 -16.67
C GLN A 122 19.32 -16.88 -17.97
N ALA A 123 18.78 -16.44 -19.12
CA ALA A 123 19.05 -17.06 -20.42
C ALA A 123 20.49 -16.80 -20.93
N ALA A 124 21.12 -15.69 -20.54
CA ALA A 124 22.48 -15.34 -20.98
C ALA A 124 23.61 -16.09 -20.22
N ALA A 125 23.33 -16.70 -19.07
CA ALA A 125 24.34 -17.42 -18.27
C ALA A 125 24.46 -18.92 -18.61
N GLY A 126 23.61 -19.46 -19.50
CA GLY A 126 23.48 -20.91 -19.73
C GLY A 126 24.26 -21.52 -20.90
N ASN A 127 25.03 -20.76 -21.68
CA ASN A 127 25.69 -21.29 -22.89
C ASN A 127 27.22 -21.32 -22.78
N GLN A 128 27.76 -22.27 -22.00
CA GLN A 128 29.12 -22.77 -22.19
C GLN A 128 29.06 -24.13 -22.92
N PRO A 129 29.67 -24.29 -24.10
CA PRO A 129 29.75 -25.59 -24.76
C PRO A 129 30.79 -26.44 -24.03
N GLY A 130 30.35 -27.61 -23.57
CA GLY A 130 31.17 -28.58 -22.86
C GLY A 130 32.38 -29.05 -23.66
N ARG A 131 33.52 -29.21 -22.97
CA ARG A 131 34.64 -30.04 -23.41
C ARG A 131 34.75 -31.23 -22.48
N SER A 132 34.50 -32.42 -23.03
CA SER A 132 34.73 -33.72 -22.42
C SER A 132 36.21 -34.12 -22.48
N ALA A 133 36.79 -34.59 -21.38
CA ALA A 133 37.91 -35.55 -21.40
C ALA A 133 38.13 -36.24 -20.03
N GLY A 134 37.84 -37.54 -19.97
CA GLY A 134 38.71 -38.57 -19.36
C GLY A 134 38.65 -38.86 -17.84
N PRO A 135 38.55 -40.14 -17.40
CA PRO A 135 38.46 -40.54 -15.99
C PRO A 135 39.84 -40.90 -15.40
N GLY A 136 40.05 -40.60 -14.12
CA GLY A 136 41.25 -41.02 -13.38
C GLY A 136 41.02 -40.88 -11.89
N GLY A 137 41.09 -41.99 -11.16
CA GLY A 137 40.63 -42.12 -9.77
C GLY A 137 41.55 -41.52 -8.70
N GLY A 138 41.02 -41.52 -7.47
CA GLY A 138 41.78 -41.19 -6.27
C GLY A 138 40.93 -40.50 -5.19
N ALA A 139 40.23 -41.30 -4.38
CA ALA A 139 39.91 -40.93 -2.99
C ALA A 139 41.10 -41.33 -2.10
N PRO A 140 41.24 -40.93 -0.81
CA PRO A 140 40.20 -40.34 0.03
C PRO A 140 40.63 -39.25 1.07
N ALA A 141 39.59 -38.71 1.73
CA ALA A 141 39.49 -38.29 3.14
C ALA A 141 40.26 -37.07 3.69
N SER A 142 39.53 -36.12 4.29
CA SER A 142 39.70 -35.77 5.71
C SER A 142 38.47 -35.03 6.27
N LYS A 143 38.19 -35.26 7.56
CA LYS A 143 36.97 -34.94 8.33
C LYS A 143 37.01 -33.53 8.94
N SER A 144 35.86 -33.17 9.53
CA SER A 144 35.66 -32.28 10.71
C SER A 144 34.93 -30.97 10.36
N CYS A 145 33.91 -30.48 11.06
CA CYS A 145 33.06 -30.93 12.17
C CYS A 145 31.97 -29.84 12.30
N CYS A 146 30.70 -30.23 12.47
CA CYS A 146 29.62 -29.32 12.91
C CYS A 146 29.76 -29.00 14.40
N ILE A 147 29.35 -27.79 14.83
CA ILE A 147 28.95 -27.35 16.20
C ILE A 147 28.95 -25.80 16.16
N GLN A 148 27.98 -25.02 16.65
CA GLN A 148 26.73 -25.24 17.40
C GLN A 148 25.75 -24.10 17.08
#